data_AF-A0A7V9J407-F1
#
_entry.id   AF-A0A7V9J407-F1
#
_cell.length_a   1.000
_cell.length_b   1.000
_cell.length_c   1.000
_cell.angle_alpha   90.00
_cell.angle_beta   90.00
_cell.angle_gamma   90.00
#
_symmetry.space_group_name_H-M   'P 1'
#
loop_
_entity.id
_entity.type
_entity.pdbx_description
1 polymer ?
#
loop_
_entity_poly.entity_id
_entity_poly.type
_entity_poly.pdbx_seq_one_letter_code
_entity_poly.pdbx_strand_id
1 'polypeptide(L)' 'MSATEATAEVFVTAFRALKRREREAVLEKLLADADLAQDLADTLVLESRRHQPRQPVRKVLKDLGIRV' A
#
# COMPACT_ATOMS: atom_id res chain seq x y z
N MET A 1 21.74 1.88 2.51
CA MET A 1 20.60 0.98 2.77
C MET A 1 20.55 0.68 4.25
N SER A 2 19.37 0.79 4.84
CA SER A 2 19.08 0.23 6.16
C SER A 2 18.90 -1.29 6.08
N ALA A 3 19.00 -1.98 7.21
CA ALA A 3 18.72 -3.42 7.29
C ALA A 3 17.30 -3.73 6.79
N THR A 4 16.32 -2.88 7.13
CA THR A 4 14.93 -3.00 6.67
C THR A 4 14.80 -2.93 5.16
N GLU A 5 15.49 -1.97 4.52
CA GLU A 5 15.50 -1.84 3.05
C GLU A 5 16.14 -3.07 2.39
N ALA A 6 17.23 -3.60 2.97
CA ALA A 6 17.88 -4.80 2.46
C ALA A 6 16.98 -6.03 2.55
N THR A 7 16.30 -6.21 3.69
CA THR A 7 15.32 -7.28 3.84
C THR A 7 14.19 -7.16 2.81
N ALA A 8 13.63 -5.96 2.64
CA ALA A 8 12.57 -5.73 1.65
C ALA A 8 13.02 -6.07 0.22
N GLU A 9 14.24 -5.68 -0.14
CA GLU A 9 14.79 -5.94 -1.48
C GLU A 9 14.97 -7.43 -1.77
N VAL A 10 15.34 -8.24 -0.77
CA VAL A 10 15.41 -9.71 -0.90
C VAL A 10 14.03 -10.27 -1.24
N PHE A 11 12.98 -9.88 -0.52
CA PHE A 11 11.62 -10.37 -0.78
C PHE A 11 11.08 -9.93 -2.14
N VAL A 12 11.31 -8.67 -2.52
CA VAL A 12 10.87 -8.15 -3.83
C VAL A 12 11.61 -8.86 -4.97
N THR A 13 12.91 -9.12 -4.80
CA THR A 13 13.71 -9.86 -5.78
C THR A 13 13.20 -11.29 -5.94
N ALA A 14 12.95 -11.99 -4.82
CA ALA A 14 12.38 -13.34 -4.84
C ALA A 14 11.01 -13.36 -5.53
N PHE A 15 10.12 -12.44 -5.17
CA PHE A 15 8.79 -12.34 -5.77
C PHE A 15 8.85 -12.07 -7.29
N ARG A 16 9.76 -11.19 -7.74
CA ARG A 16 9.93 -10.87 -9.16
C ARG A 16 10.48 -12.04 -9.98
N ALA A 17 11.27 -12.92 -9.36
CA ALA A 17 11.81 -14.11 -10.00
C ALA A 17 10.78 -15.22 -10.24
N LEU A 18 9.64 -15.19 -9.53
CA LEU A 18 8.57 -16.17 -9.68
C LEU A 18 7.91 -16.13 -11.06
N LYS A 19 7.40 -17.29 -11.51
CA LYS A 19 6.54 -17.38 -12.70
C LYS A 19 5.18 -16.72 -12.44
N ARG A 20 4.46 -16.40 -13.51
CA ARG A 20 3.16 -15.67 -13.41
C ARG A 20 2.18 -16.29 -12.42
N ARG A 21 1.96 -17.61 -12.49
CA ARG A 21 1.03 -18.33 -11.60
C ARG A 21 1.48 -18.33 -10.13
N GLU A 22 2.79 -18.38 -9.89
CA GLU A 22 3.35 -18.33 -8.55
C GLU A 22 3.18 -16.92 -7.95
N ARG A 23 3.36 -15.87 -8.76
CA ARG A 23 3.04 -14.49 -8.33
C ARG A 23 1.57 -14.31 -8.02
N GLU A 24 0.67 -14.83 -8.86
CA GLU A 24 -0.78 -14.81 -8.62
C GLU A 24 -1.13 -15.50 -7.29
N ALA A 25 -0.59 -16.69 -7.03
CA ALA A 25 -0.81 -17.42 -5.78
C ALA A 25 -0.29 -16.66 -4.53
N VAL A 26 0.83 -15.94 -4.65
CA VAL A 26 1.33 -15.08 -3.55
C VAL A 26 0.36 -13.93 -3.31
N LEU A 27 -0.11 -13.24 -4.36
CA LEU A 27 -1.06 -12.14 -4.23
C LEU A 27 -2.39 -12.62 -3.61
N GLU A 28 -2.91 -13.77 -4.05
CA GLU A 28 -4.11 -14.37 -3.46
C GLU A 28 -3.94 -14.65 -1.96
N LYS A 29 -2.77 -15.16 -1.54
CA LYS A 29 -2.48 -15.39 -0.13
C LYS A 29 -2.37 -14.10 0.68
N LEU A 30 -1.76 -13.05 0.12
CA LEU A 30 -1.69 -11.74 0.77
C LEU A 30 -3.09 -11.12 0.94
N LEU A 31 -3.96 -11.29 -0.05
CA LEU A 31 -5.33 -10.77 -0.01
C LEU A 31 -6.30 -11.61 0.82
N ALA A 32 -5.99 -12.88 1.08
CA ALA A 32 -6.79 -13.75 1.93
C ALA A 32 -6.61 -13.46 3.42
N ASP A 33 -5.51 -12.80 3.78
CA ASP A 33 -5.27 -12.29 5.14
C ASP A 33 -5.86 -10.88 5.27
N ALA A 34 -6.76 -10.69 6.22
CA ALA A 34 -7.52 -9.45 6.35
C ALA A 34 -6.64 -8.25 6.71
N ASP A 35 -5.62 -8.45 7.54
CA ASP A 35 -4.74 -7.37 7.99
C ASP A 35 -3.82 -6.95 6.84
N LEU A 36 -3.22 -7.92 6.13
CA LEU A 36 -2.38 -7.64 4.98
C LEU A 36 -3.17 -7.03 3.79
N ALA A 37 -4.40 -7.48 3.58
CA ALA A 37 -5.28 -6.90 2.57
C ALA A 37 -5.58 -5.43 2.87
N GLN A 38 -5.86 -5.11 4.14
CA GLN A 38 -6.11 -3.74 4.58
C GLN A 38 -4.86 -2.87 4.42
N ASP A 39 -3.69 -3.34 4.84
CA ASP A 39 -2.41 -2.63 4.68
C ASP A 39 -2.11 -2.30 3.20
N LEU A 40 -2.37 -3.25 2.30
CA LEU A 40 -2.22 -3.05 0.86
C LEU A 40 -3.20 -1.99 0.33
N ALA A 41 -4.47 -2.06 0.73
CA ALA A 41 -5.50 -1.10 0.32
C ALA A 41 -5.12 0.34 0.77
N ASP A 42 -4.70 0.50 2.02
CA ASP A 42 -4.31 1.79 2.57
C ASP A 42 -3.05 2.34 1.87
N THR A 43 -2.08 1.49 1.59
CA THR A 43 -0.88 1.86 0.84
C THR A 43 -1.23 2.36 -0.57
N LEU A 44 -2.13 1.68 -1.28
CA LEU A 44 -2.61 2.11 -2.59
C LEU A 44 -3.33 3.47 -2.53
N VAL A 45 -4.15 3.69 -1.51
CA VAL A 45 -4.81 4.99 -1.28
C VAL A 45 -3.77 6.08 -1.05
N LEU A 46 -2.75 5.83 -0.22
CA LEU A 46 -1.69 6.79 0.05
C LEU A 46 -0.89 7.15 -1.20
N GLU A 47 -0.45 6.16 -1.98
CA GLU A 47 0.28 6.39 -3.23
C GLU A 47 -0.58 7.16 -4.25
N SER A 48 -1.87 6.84 -4.37
CA SER A 48 -2.80 7.58 -5.25
C SER A 48 -2.92 9.07 -4.89
N ARG A 49 -2.70 9.40 -3.61
CA ARG A 49 -2.78 10.77 -3.07
C ARG A 49 -1.43 11.46 -3.00
N ARG A 50 -0.32 10.76 -3.23
CA ARG A 50 1.04 11.28 -3.05
C ARG A 50 1.36 12.52 -3.89
N HIS A 51 0.68 12.66 -5.03
CA HIS A 51 0.81 13.80 -5.94
C HIS A 51 -0.38 14.77 -5.89
N GLN A 52 -1.35 14.57 -4.97
CA GLN A 52 -2.44 15.52 -4.82
C GLN A 52 -1.93 16.83 -4.21
N PRO A 53 -2.43 17.99 -4.70
CA PRO A 53 -2.13 19.27 -4.08
C PRO A 53 -2.50 19.24 -2.61
N ARG A 54 -1.65 19.83 -1.76
CA ARG A 54 -1.95 20.00 -0.34
C ARG A 54 -3.26 20.77 -0.21
N GLN A 55 -4.21 20.22 0.53
CA GLN A 55 -5.49 20.87 0.81
C GLN A 55 -5.50 21.39 2.26
N PRO A 56 -6.07 22.58 2.51
CA PRO A 56 -6.26 23.06 3.87
C PRO A 56 -7.15 22.10 4.67
N VAL A 57 -6.71 21.73 5.88
CA VAL A 57 -7.43 20.78 6.75
C VAL A 57 -8.88 21.19 6.96
N ARG A 58 -9.16 22.49 7.17
CA ARG A 58 -10.53 23.01 7.32
C ARG A 58 -11.42 22.74 6.10
N LYS A 59 -10.86 22.79 4.90
CA LYS A 59 -11.59 22.49 3.65
C LYS A 59 -11.93 21.01 3.59
N VAL A 60 -10.95 20.15 3.86
CA VAL A 60 -11.13 18.69 3.88
C VAL A 60 -12.18 18.26 4.92
N LEU A 61 -12.12 18.82 6.13
CA LEU A 61 -13.07 18.50 7.19
C LEU A 61 -14.50 18.95 6.83
N LYS A 62 -14.65 20.13 6.20
CA LYS A 62 -15.94 20.60 5.67
C LYS A 62 -16.49 19.66 4.59
N ASP A 63 -15.64 19.24 3.65
CA ASP A 63 -16.02 18.34 2.56
C ASP A 63 -16.42 16.95 3.08
N LEU A 64 -15.82 16.50 4.19
CA LEU A 64 -16.17 15.27 4.90
C LEU A 64 -17.37 15.39 5.86
N GLY A 65 -17.98 16.58 5.98
CA GLY A 65 -19.10 16.81 6.89
C GLY A 65 -18.72 16.80 8.38
N ILE A 66 -17.43 16.86 8.69
CA ILE A 66 -16.91 16.92 10.06
C ILE A 66 -16.98 18.38 10.51
N ARG A 67 -17.76 18.67 11.56
CA ARG A 67 -17.82 20.01 12.14
C ARG A 67 -16.49 20.35 12.82
N VAL A 68 -15.93 21.51 12.48
CA VAL A 68 -14.70 22.09 13.03
C VAL A 68 -14.97 23.51 13.51
#